data_AF-A0A535RKM2-F1
#
_entry.id   AF-A0A535RKM2-F1
#
_cell.length_a   1.000
_cell.length_b   1.000
_cell.length_c   1.000
_cell.angle_alpha   90.00
_cell.angle_beta   90.00
_cell.angle_gamma   90.00
#
_symmetry.space_group_name_H-M   'P 1'
#
loop_
_entity.id
_entity.type
_entity.pdbx_description
1 polymer ?
#
loop_
_entity_poly.entity_id
_entity_poly.type
_entity_poly.pdbx_seq_one_letter_code
_entity_poly.pdbx_strand_id
1 'polypeptide(L)'
;MLAAPVGAPALWDAGPGTTPLGSWHAANTSTAQARRRRIVRKARRSEGTLSRVIDVREISRSFGRINALSDASFQVQRGEIVALLGPNGAGKTTATRIIAAILAPSEGDVLVDGVSVRLRPNDVRGRCGLVGDQPGLYERMTLRSYLGFFAGLYEVPKPWPRIEELARFLGLSDVLDRRVGTYSRGMKQKAAIARALLPDPPVLLLDEPTAALDPEMTKTLRELIVGLRAQHRAILLCTHDLDEAQRIADRVVILDRGRVVKVARTTELRAGARPTYVVEVAGAAEPAIAALRAIGVEAAATTENGLARLRYETDDAARDNPRVLRSLLDAQLRVVTLSAETRSLEEAYFETIRKEAHR
;
A
#
# COMPACT_ATOMS: atom_id res chain seq x y z
N MET A 1 -22.33 19.11 49.20
CA MET A 1 -22.72 17.96 50.04
C MET A 1 -23.12 16.83 49.09
N LEU A 2 -22.28 15.78 49.03
CA LEU A 2 -22.46 14.42 48.46
C LEU A 2 -22.73 14.30 46.94
N ALA A 3 -22.32 13.29 46.16
CA ALA A 3 -21.26 12.27 46.11
C ALA A 3 -21.53 11.50 44.77
N ALA A 4 -20.49 10.96 44.10
CA ALA A 4 -20.61 10.08 42.90
C ALA A 4 -21.17 8.68 43.27
N PRO A 5 -21.46 7.67 42.38
CA PRO A 5 -20.57 7.17 41.29
C PRO A 5 -21.18 6.48 40.01
N VAL A 6 -20.32 6.30 38.99
CA VAL A 6 -20.03 5.14 38.09
C VAL A 6 -21.15 4.28 37.45
N GLY A 7 -21.02 4.04 36.13
CA GLY A 7 -21.56 2.83 35.46
C GLY A 7 -21.51 2.87 33.92
N ALA A 8 -20.49 2.27 33.32
CA ALA A 8 -20.41 1.95 31.89
C ALA A 8 -20.72 0.45 31.67
N PRO A 9 -21.35 0.04 30.56
CA PRO A 9 -21.31 -1.35 30.13
C PRO A 9 -20.38 -1.57 28.94
N ALA A 10 -19.46 -2.51 29.11
CA ALA A 10 -18.69 -3.17 28.08
C ALA A 10 -19.52 -4.31 27.47
N LEU A 11 -19.52 -4.44 26.13
CA LEU A 11 -19.95 -5.65 25.42
C LEU A 11 -19.13 -5.80 24.12
N TRP A 12 -17.99 -6.49 24.21
CA TRP A 12 -17.47 -7.30 23.12
C TRP A 12 -16.78 -8.51 23.75
N ASP A 13 -17.56 -9.57 23.96
CA ASP A 13 -17.04 -10.92 24.19
C ASP A 13 -17.48 -11.75 22.99
N ALA A 14 -16.54 -12.11 22.13
CA ALA A 14 -16.74 -13.13 21.11
C ALA A 14 -15.40 -13.84 20.86
N GLY A 15 -15.29 -15.05 21.41
CA GLY A 15 -14.22 -16.00 21.13
C GLY A 15 -14.26 -16.56 19.70
N PRO A 16 -13.32 -17.46 19.37
CA PRO A 16 -12.87 -17.70 17.99
C PRO A 16 -13.78 -18.68 17.25
N GLY A 17 -14.41 -18.20 16.18
CA GLY A 17 -15.17 -19.02 15.22
C GLY A 17 -14.66 -18.77 13.82
N THR A 18 -13.77 -19.63 13.35
CA THR A 18 -13.35 -19.72 11.96
C THR A 18 -14.52 -20.19 11.09
N THR A 19 -14.86 -19.42 10.05
CA THR A 19 -15.60 -19.96 8.90
C THR A 19 -15.07 -19.29 7.64
N PRO A 20 -14.51 -20.05 6.68
CA PRO A 20 -13.98 -19.47 5.45
C PRO A 20 -15.13 -19.06 4.53
N LEU A 21 -15.18 -17.78 4.15
CA LEU A 21 -16.11 -17.27 3.15
C LEU A 21 -15.78 -17.91 1.79
N GLY A 22 -16.64 -18.84 1.38
CA GLY A 22 -16.52 -19.63 0.18
C GLY A 22 -16.57 -18.84 -1.12
N SER A 23 -16.00 -19.44 -2.16
CA SER A 23 -16.06 -19.05 -3.56
C SER A 23 -17.48 -19.12 -4.12
N TRP A 24 -18.00 -18.01 -4.66
CA TRP A 24 -19.32 -18.00 -5.32
C TRP A 24 -19.18 -17.55 -6.79
N HIS A 25 -19.22 -18.53 -7.70
CA HIS A 25 -19.37 -18.31 -9.15
C HIS A 25 -20.38 -19.33 -9.71
N ALA A 26 -21.62 -18.89 -9.92
CA ALA A 26 -22.64 -19.38 -10.88
C ALA A 26 -23.98 -18.68 -10.52
N ALA A 27 -24.86 -18.21 -11.41
CA ALA A 27 -25.08 -18.43 -12.83
C ALA A 27 -25.91 -17.27 -13.42
N ASN A 28 -25.64 -16.85 -14.67
CA ASN A 28 -26.65 -16.72 -15.72
C ASN A 28 -25.98 -16.35 -17.05
N THR A 29 -26.19 -17.19 -18.06
CA THR A 29 -25.54 -17.16 -19.38
C THR A 29 -26.48 -16.57 -20.42
N SER A 30 -26.06 -15.50 -21.10
CA SER A 30 -26.54 -15.16 -22.44
C SER A 30 -25.43 -15.39 -23.47
N THR A 31 -25.83 -15.83 -24.66
CA THR A 31 -25.03 -16.42 -25.76
C THR A 31 -23.89 -15.53 -26.29
N ALA A 32 -23.87 -14.23 -25.97
CA ALA A 32 -22.76 -13.33 -26.29
C ALA A 32 -21.53 -13.50 -25.37
N GLN A 33 -21.73 -13.90 -24.11
CA GLN A 33 -20.64 -14.15 -23.14
C GLN A 33 -19.87 -15.45 -23.43
N ALA A 34 -20.51 -16.44 -24.08
CA ALA A 34 -19.88 -17.70 -24.46
C ALA A 34 -18.78 -17.52 -25.53
N ARG A 35 -18.97 -16.58 -26.47
CA ARG A 35 -17.97 -16.23 -27.49
C ARG A 35 -16.77 -15.47 -26.91
N ARG A 36 -16.99 -14.54 -25.96
CA ARG A 36 -15.90 -13.84 -25.24
C ARG A 36 -15.09 -14.77 -24.34
N ARG A 37 -15.75 -15.71 -23.65
CA ARG A 37 -15.08 -16.71 -22.79
C ARG A 37 -14.13 -17.63 -23.57
N ARG A 38 -14.42 -17.96 -24.84
CA ARG A 38 -13.58 -18.86 -25.65
C ARG A 38 -12.27 -18.20 -26.13
N ILE A 39 -12.29 -16.89 -26.37
CA ILE A 39 -11.09 -16.11 -26.73
C ILE A 39 -10.19 -15.91 -25.50
N VAL A 40 -10.78 -15.61 -24.34
CA VAL A 40 -10.06 -15.48 -23.05
C VAL A 40 -9.47 -16.82 -22.59
N ARG A 41 -10.12 -17.95 -22.88
CA ARG A 41 -9.60 -19.29 -22.52
C ARG A 41 -8.41 -19.73 -23.38
N LYS A 42 -8.26 -19.23 -24.62
CA LYS A 42 -7.11 -19.55 -25.48
C LYS A 42 -5.87 -18.72 -25.13
N ALA A 43 -6.04 -17.53 -24.53
CA ALA A 43 -4.95 -16.71 -23.99
C ALA A 43 -4.41 -17.21 -22.64
N ARG A 44 -5.13 -18.10 -21.95
CA ARG A 44 -4.72 -18.72 -20.67
C ARG A 44 -3.64 -19.81 -20.78
N ARG A 45 -3.10 -20.06 -21.99
CA ARG A 45 -2.14 -21.16 -22.22
C ARG A 45 -0.67 -20.73 -22.23
N SER A 46 -0.37 -19.48 -21.84
CA SER A 46 0.99 -19.02 -21.54
C SER A 46 1.12 -18.74 -20.04
N GLU A 47 1.19 -19.81 -19.25
CA GLU A 47 1.58 -19.75 -17.83
C GLU A 47 3.09 -19.57 -17.72
N GLY A 48 3.51 -18.58 -16.94
CA GLY A 48 4.92 -18.34 -16.60
C GLY A 48 5.26 -16.90 -16.18
N THR A 49 4.37 -15.93 -16.37
CA THR A 49 4.63 -14.53 -15.96
C THR A 49 3.44 -14.01 -15.16
N LEU A 50 3.69 -13.61 -13.91
CA LEU A 50 2.75 -12.85 -13.09
C LEU A 50 2.06 -11.80 -13.98
N SER A 51 0.72 -11.84 -14.09
CA SER A 51 0.02 -11.00 -15.07
C SER A 51 0.20 -9.53 -14.70
N ARG A 52 1.11 -8.84 -15.40
CA ARG A 52 1.36 -7.40 -15.26
C ARG A 52 0.07 -6.66 -15.61
N VAL A 53 -0.54 -6.01 -14.61
CA VAL A 53 -1.80 -5.28 -14.81
C VAL A 53 -1.49 -3.82 -15.11
N ILE A 54 -0.46 -3.24 -14.48
CA ILE A 54 0.08 -1.93 -14.86
C ILE A 54 1.51 -2.15 -15.34
N ASP A 55 1.80 -1.75 -16.56
CA ASP A 55 3.14 -1.83 -17.15
C ASP A 55 3.52 -0.46 -17.70
N VAL A 56 4.29 0.28 -16.91
CA VAL A 56 4.80 1.62 -17.23
C VAL A 56 6.13 1.48 -17.93
N ARG A 57 6.23 1.99 -19.16
CA ARG A 57 7.38 1.80 -20.06
C ARG A 57 7.93 3.14 -20.50
N GLU A 58 9.06 3.51 -19.93
CA GLU A 58 9.90 4.64 -20.35
C GLU A 58 9.10 5.94 -20.46
N ILE A 59 8.16 6.16 -19.52
CA ILE A 59 7.26 7.31 -19.62
C ILE A 59 8.00 8.60 -19.29
N SER A 60 7.87 9.56 -20.20
CA SER A 60 8.31 10.94 -19.97
C SER A 60 7.12 11.88 -20.09
N ARG A 61 7.12 12.94 -19.29
CA ARG A 61 6.09 13.99 -19.38
C ARG A 61 6.68 15.35 -19.04
N SER A 62 6.57 16.26 -19.98
CA SER A 62 7.01 17.65 -19.84
C SER A 62 5.84 18.62 -19.86
N PHE A 63 5.92 19.66 -19.04
CA PHE A 63 5.03 20.81 -19.01
C PHE A 63 5.86 22.07 -19.29
N GLY A 64 5.93 22.45 -20.56
CA GLY A 64 6.85 23.50 -21.01
C GLY A 64 8.29 23.12 -20.70
N ARG A 65 8.95 23.89 -19.84
CA ARG A 65 10.35 23.65 -19.43
C ARG A 65 10.52 22.66 -18.27
N ILE A 66 9.42 22.24 -17.64
CA ILE A 66 9.47 21.35 -16.47
C ILE A 66 9.26 19.91 -16.91
N ASN A 67 10.26 19.05 -16.70
CA ASN A 67 10.13 17.61 -16.90
C ASN A 67 9.58 16.97 -15.62
N ALA A 68 8.28 16.68 -15.60
CA ALA A 68 7.62 16.09 -14.44
C ALA A 68 7.91 14.58 -14.31
N LEU A 69 8.14 13.90 -15.43
CA LEU A 69 8.62 12.51 -15.49
C LEU A 69 9.66 12.41 -16.60
N SER A 70 10.69 11.60 -16.37
CA SER A 70 11.79 11.36 -17.31
C SER A 70 12.15 9.88 -17.29
N ASP A 71 11.75 9.14 -18.32
CA ASP A 71 12.08 7.73 -18.49
C ASP A 71 11.72 6.85 -17.27
N ALA A 72 10.48 7.01 -16.77
CA ALA A 72 10.01 6.23 -15.64
C ALA A 72 9.49 4.86 -16.11
N SER A 73 10.00 3.78 -15.51
CA SER A 73 9.59 2.40 -15.82
C SER A 73 9.34 1.59 -14.54
N PHE A 74 8.16 0.97 -14.42
CA PHE A 74 7.83 0.06 -13.32
C PHE A 74 6.56 -0.76 -13.63
N GLN A 75 6.29 -1.78 -12.82
CA GLN A 75 5.19 -2.71 -13.03
C GLN A 75 4.44 -3.03 -11.74
N VAL A 76 3.13 -3.13 -11.86
CA VAL A 76 2.22 -3.59 -10.79
C VAL A 76 1.49 -4.85 -11.27
N GLN A 77 1.55 -5.89 -10.45
CA GLN A 77 0.97 -7.19 -10.69
C GLN A 77 -0.46 -7.25 -10.16
N ARG A 78 -1.19 -8.27 -10.61
CA ARG A 78 -2.54 -8.56 -10.11
C ARG A 78 -2.47 -8.99 -8.64
N GLY A 79 -3.29 -8.37 -7.79
CA GLY A 79 -3.33 -8.69 -6.34
C GLY A 79 -2.13 -8.15 -5.56
N GLU A 80 -1.42 -7.17 -6.11
CA GLU A 80 -0.26 -6.52 -5.52
C GLU A 80 -0.60 -5.07 -5.15
N ILE A 81 -0.15 -4.63 -3.98
CA ILE A 81 -0.12 -3.22 -3.59
C ILE A 81 1.30 -2.71 -3.82
N VAL A 82 1.46 -1.74 -4.71
CA VAL A 82 2.72 -1.02 -4.92
C VAL A 82 2.59 0.40 -4.38
N ALA A 83 3.49 0.80 -3.48
CA ALA A 83 3.59 2.19 -3.05
C ALA A 83 4.53 2.97 -3.97
N LEU A 84 4.03 4.04 -4.58
CA LEU A 84 4.84 5.03 -5.30
C LEU A 84 5.23 6.14 -4.33
N LEU A 85 6.50 6.13 -3.93
CA LEU A 85 7.08 7.00 -2.91
C LEU A 85 7.92 8.09 -3.56
N GLY A 86 8.05 9.23 -2.89
CA GLY A 86 8.89 10.34 -3.36
C GLY A 86 8.48 11.65 -2.70
N PRO A 87 9.32 12.69 -2.71
CA PRO A 87 8.95 14.00 -2.18
C PRO A 87 7.81 14.65 -2.99
N ASN A 88 7.28 15.75 -2.47
CA ASN A 88 6.37 16.60 -3.24
C ASN A 88 7.08 17.10 -4.50
N GLY A 89 6.37 17.06 -5.63
CA GLY A 89 6.97 17.41 -6.94
C GLY A 89 7.78 16.31 -7.62
N ALA A 90 7.95 15.12 -7.00
CA ALA A 90 8.68 14.01 -7.63
C ALA A 90 8.04 13.46 -8.92
N GLY A 91 6.75 13.75 -9.16
CA GLY A 91 6.01 13.28 -10.33
C GLY A 91 4.93 12.22 -10.04
N LYS A 92 4.67 11.88 -8.77
CA LYS A 92 3.69 10.85 -8.34
C LYS A 92 2.30 11.06 -8.96
N THR A 93 1.67 12.20 -8.71
CA THR A 93 0.36 12.56 -9.28
C THR A 93 0.37 12.59 -10.81
N THR A 94 1.48 13.02 -11.44
CA THR A 94 1.62 12.99 -12.91
C THR A 94 1.59 11.56 -13.43
N ALA A 95 2.35 10.64 -12.80
CA ALA A 95 2.37 9.23 -13.16
C ALA A 95 0.98 8.61 -13.00
N THR A 96 0.32 8.86 -11.87
CA THR A 96 -1.05 8.38 -11.60
C THR A 96 -2.05 8.86 -12.64
N ARG A 97 -2.00 10.14 -13.02
CA ARG A 97 -2.88 10.70 -14.07
C ARG A 97 -2.59 10.11 -15.45
N ILE A 98 -1.34 9.76 -15.76
CA ILE A 98 -0.98 9.07 -17.00
C ILE A 98 -1.54 7.65 -17.02
N ILE A 99 -1.35 6.89 -15.94
CA ILE A 99 -1.87 5.52 -15.81
C ILE A 99 -3.42 5.51 -15.87
N ALA A 100 -4.07 6.53 -15.30
CA ALA A 100 -5.52 6.72 -15.39
C ALA A 100 -6.01 7.17 -16.78
N ALA A 101 -5.11 7.38 -17.75
CA ALA A 101 -5.40 7.96 -19.06
C ALA A 101 -6.12 9.33 -18.98
N ILE A 102 -5.88 10.10 -17.90
CA ILE A 102 -6.33 11.49 -17.76
C ILE A 102 -5.34 12.44 -18.45
N LEU A 103 -4.07 12.06 -18.43
CA LEU A 103 -2.98 12.80 -19.05
C LEU A 103 -2.25 11.89 -20.04
N ALA A 104 -1.98 12.36 -21.26
CA ALA A 104 -1.15 11.60 -22.20
C ALA A 104 0.34 11.73 -21.81
N PRO A 105 1.14 10.66 -21.88
CA PRO A 105 2.59 10.81 -21.77
C PRO A 105 3.14 11.58 -22.98
N SER A 106 4.27 12.27 -22.80
CA SER A 106 5.01 12.89 -23.92
C SER A 106 5.74 11.82 -24.73
N GLU A 107 6.35 10.85 -24.03
CA GLU A 107 7.07 9.71 -24.60
C GLU A 107 6.78 8.44 -23.79
N GLY A 108 7.13 7.29 -24.35
CA GLY A 108 6.82 5.99 -23.75
C GLY A 108 5.35 5.61 -23.88
N ASP A 109 4.93 4.63 -23.09
CA ASP A 109 3.54 4.18 -23.00
C ASP A 109 3.26 3.50 -21.65
N VAL A 110 1.97 3.38 -21.33
CA VAL A 110 1.50 2.56 -20.20
C VAL A 110 0.50 1.55 -20.73
N LEU A 111 0.69 0.28 -20.41
CA LEU A 111 -0.33 -0.73 -20.62
C LEU A 111 -1.09 -0.98 -19.31
N VAL A 112 -2.41 -0.78 -19.35
CA VAL A 112 -3.33 -1.12 -18.26
C VAL A 112 -4.16 -2.33 -18.68
N ASP A 113 -3.96 -3.46 -18.02
CA ASP A 113 -4.58 -4.75 -18.32
C ASP A 113 -4.44 -5.10 -19.82
N GLY A 114 -3.24 -4.85 -20.37
CA GLY A 114 -2.91 -5.06 -21.78
C GLY A 114 -3.38 -3.96 -22.74
N VAL A 115 -3.95 -2.87 -22.26
CA VAL A 115 -4.48 -1.77 -23.08
C VAL A 115 -3.60 -0.52 -22.96
N SER A 116 -3.11 -0.03 -24.11
CA SER A 116 -2.28 1.17 -24.19
C SER A 116 -3.05 2.45 -23.87
N VAL A 117 -2.49 3.29 -22.99
CA VAL A 117 -3.03 4.63 -22.68
C VAL A 117 -2.95 5.57 -23.88
N ARG A 118 -1.95 5.41 -24.76
CA ARG A 118 -1.82 6.23 -25.97
C ARG A 118 -2.80 5.83 -27.06
N LEU A 119 -2.97 4.53 -27.29
CA LEU A 119 -3.78 4.04 -28.40
C LEU A 119 -5.27 3.98 -28.05
N ARG A 120 -5.62 3.62 -26.81
CA ARG A 120 -7.01 3.39 -26.38
C ARG A 120 -7.30 3.99 -25.00
N PRO A 121 -7.17 5.33 -24.83
CA PRO A 121 -7.35 5.99 -23.53
C PRO A 121 -8.76 5.82 -22.93
N ASN A 122 -9.80 5.78 -23.76
CA ASN A 122 -11.18 5.54 -23.30
C ASN A 122 -11.33 4.16 -22.63
N ASP A 123 -10.79 3.11 -23.28
CA ASP A 123 -10.82 1.75 -22.76
C ASP A 123 -10.03 1.64 -21.44
N VAL A 124 -8.94 2.41 -21.29
CA VAL A 124 -8.16 2.45 -20.04
C VAL A 124 -8.94 3.13 -18.91
N ARG A 125 -9.66 4.24 -19.19
CA ARG A 125 -10.45 4.92 -18.15
C ARG A 125 -11.49 4.01 -17.50
N GLY A 126 -12.12 3.11 -18.26
CA GLY A 126 -13.05 2.10 -17.72
C GLY A 126 -12.37 1.00 -16.90
N ARG A 127 -11.04 0.90 -16.93
CA ARG A 127 -10.24 -0.11 -16.22
C ARG A 127 -9.54 0.42 -14.97
N CYS A 128 -9.60 1.73 -14.73
CA CYS A 128 -8.94 2.41 -13.63
C CYS A 128 -9.97 3.06 -12.71
N GLY A 129 -9.99 2.67 -11.44
CA GLY A 129 -10.58 3.49 -10.38
C GLY A 129 -9.54 4.51 -9.89
N LEU A 130 -9.89 5.79 -9.85
CA LEU A 130 -9.01 6.84 -9.32
C LEU A 130 -9.65 7.53 -8.11
N VAL A 131 -8.88 7.59 -7.02
CA VAL A 131 -9.17 8.38 -5.83
C VAL A 131 -7.98 9.32 -5.64
N GLY A 132 -8.22 10.62 -5.70
CA GLY A 132 -7.21 11.63 -5.40
C GLY A 132 -7.45 12.29 -4.05
N ASP A 133 -6.46 13.07 -3.60
CA ASP A 133 -6.47 13.85 -2.35
C ASP A 133 -7.77 14.66 -2.15
N GLN A 134 -8.24 15.32 -3.22
CA GLN A 134 -9.56 15.93 -3.25
C GLN A 134 -10.54 15.08 -4.08
N PRO A 135 -11.52 14.40 -3.45
CA PRO A 135 -12.35 13.42 -4.13
C PRO A 135 -13.34 13.99 -5.16
N GLY A 136 -13.55 15.31 -5.18
CA GLY A 136 -14.39 15.99 -6.17
C GLY A 136 -15.85 15.54 -6.14
N LEU A 137 -16.44 15.44 -4.95
CA LEU A 137 -17.80 14.90 -4.76
C LEU A 137 -18.88 15.97 -5.01
N TYR A 138 -20.06 15.55 -5.48
CA TYR A 138 -21.20 16.45 -5.68
C TYR A 138 -21.99 16.58 -4.37
N GLU A 139 -21.59 17.54 -3.54
CA GLU A 139 -22.03 17.65 -2.15
C GLU A 139 -23.54 17.90 -1.96
N ARG A 140 -24.22 18.41 -2.99
CA ARG A 140 -25.67 18.66 -2.97
C ARG A 140 -26.51 17.40 -3.22
N MET A 141 -25.93 16.33 -3.75
CA MET A 141 -26.61 15.06 -4.00
C MET A 141 -26.56 14.17 -2.76
N THR A 142 -27.53 13.26 -2.63
CA THR A 142 -27.39 12.10 -1.74
C THR A 142 -26.33 11.16 -2.29
N LEU A 143 -25.70 10.35 -1.43
CA LEU A 143 -24.73 9.36 -1.91
C LEU A 143 -25.36 8.37 -2.89
N ARG A 144 -26.61 7.94 -2.64
CA ARG A 144 -27.36 7.06 -3.56
C ARG A 144 -27.46 7.67 -4.95
N SER A 145 -27.92 8.91 -5.07
CA SER A 145 -28.09 9.58 -6.35
C SER A 145 -26.74 9.89 -7.01
N TYR A 146 -25.73 10.26 -6.22
CA TYR A 146 -24.37 10.49 -6.69
C TYR A 146 -23.79 9.22 -7.34
N LEU A 147 -23.84 8.09 -6.65
CA LEU A 147 -23.35 6.82 -7.19
C LEU A 147 -24.22 6.34 -8.35
N GLY A 148 -25.54 6.52 -8.30
CA GLY A 148 -26.44 6.21 -9.41
C GLY A 148 -26.10 6.99 -10.69
N PHE A 149 -25.76 8.27 -10.57
CA PHE A 149 -25.30 9.10 -11.68
C PHE A 149 -24.02 8.53 -12.33
N PHE A 150 -22.99 8.25 -11.53
CA PHE A 150 -21.75 7.66 -12.05
C PHE A 150 -21.96 6.24 -12.58
N ALA A 151 -22.90 5.46 -12.02
CA ALA A 151 -23.24 4.14 -12.52
C ALA A 151 -23.79 4.21 -13.96
N GLY A 152 -24.60 5.23 -14.24
CA GLY A 152 -25.08 5.52 -15.60
C GLY A 152 -23.94 5.89 -16.55
N LEU A 153 -23.01 6.75 -16.11
CA LEU A 153 -21.85 7.16 -16.93
C LEU A 153 -20.91 6.00 -17.25
N TYR A 154 -20.72 5.07 -16.32
CA TYR A 154 -19.87 3.88 -16.49
C TYR A 154 -20.65 2.67 -17.04
N GLU A 155 -21.92 2.82 -17.41
CA GLU A 155 -22.78 1.76 -17.93
C GLU A 155 -22.82 0.51 -17.03
N VAL A 156 -22.81 0.72 -15.71
CA VAL A 156 -22.74 -0.37 -14.73
C VAL A 156 -24.03 -1.20 -14.76
N PRO A 157 -23.94 -2.52 -15.00
CA PRO A 157 -25.11 -3.37 -15.02
C PRO A 157 -25.68 -3.50 -13.61
N LYS A 158 -27.00 -3.38 -13.47
CA LYS A 158 -27.70 -3.47 -12.17
C LYS A 158 -27.06 -2.55 -11.11
N PRO A 159 -27.13 -1.22 -11.30
CA PRO A 159 -26.40 -0.27 -10.47
C PRO A 159 -26.82 -0.32 -8.99
N TRP A 160 -28.11 -0.50 -8.69
CA TRP A 160 -28.60 -0.43 -7.31
C TRP A 160 -28.05 -1.53 -6.38
N PRO A 161 -28.09 -2.83 -6.75
CA PRO A 161 -27.41 -3.86 -5.96
C PRO A 161 -25.92 -3.60 -5.75
N ARG A 162 -25.22 -3.12 -6.79
CA ARG A 162 -23.79 -2.79 -6.71
C ARG A 162 -23.51 -1.63 -5.74
N ILE A 163 -24.36 -0.60 -5.77
CA ILE A 163 -24.26 0.54 -4.86
C ILE A 163 -24.47 0.09 -3.40
N GLU A 164 -25.47 -0.76 -3.14
CA GLU A 164 -25.75 -1.28 -1.80
C GLU A 164 -24.65 -2.23 -1.30
N GLU A 165 -24.06 -3.04 -2.18
CA GLU A 165 -22.88 -3.85 -1.89
C GLU A 165 -21.69 -2.97 -1.45
N LEU A 166 -21.36 -1.96 -2.25
CA LEU A 166 -20.24 -1.04 -1.94
C LEU A 166 -20.51 -0.24 -0.66
N ALA A 167 -21.75 0.22 -0.45
CA ALA A 167 -22.11 0.92 0.76
C ALA A 167 -21.93 0.06 2.01
N ARG A 168 -22.33 -1.21 1.97
CA ARG A 168 -22.09 -2.16 3.07
C ARG A 168 -20.60 -2.39 3.29
N PHE A 169 -19.86 -2.67 2.21
CA PHE A 169 -18.42 -2.90 2.29
C PHE A 169 -17.65 -1.72 2.91
N LEU A 170 -18.08 -0.49 2.62
CA LEU A 170 -17.41 0.73 3.09
C LEU A 170 -17.96 1.27 4.41
N GLY A 171 -19.02 0.67 4.96
CA GLY A 171 -19.71 1.17 6.15
C GLY A 171 -20.42 2.50 5.92
N LEU A 172 -21.12 2.64 4.79
CA LEU A 172 -21.89 3.82 4.38
C LEU A 172 -23.40 3.55 4.23
N SER A 173 -23.88 2.36 4.61
CA SER A 173 -25.29 1.95 4.43
C SER A 173 -26.28 2.93 5.06
N ASP A 174 -26.04 3.33 6.32
CA ASP A 174 -26.98 4.15 7.10
C ASP A 174 -27.04 5.62 6.66
N VAL A 175 -26.13 6.00 5.76
CA VAL A 175 -25.96 7.39 5.32
C VAL A 175 -26.20 7.55 3.82
N LEU A 176 -26.61 6.48 3.12
CA LEU A 176 -26.73 6.48 1.66
C LEU A 176 -27.67 7.56 1.12
N ASP A 177 -28.75 7.83 1.85
CA ASP A 177 -29.79 8.79 1.50
C ASP A 177 -29.54 10.19 2.09
N ARG A 178 -28.41 10.39 2.78
CA ARG A 178 -27.95 11.71 3.24
C ARG A 178 -27.14 12.42 2.16
N ARG A 179 -27.20 13.75 2.16
CA ARG A 179 -26.37 14.59 1.29
C ARG A 179 -24.89 14.40 1.59
N VAL A 180 -24.08 14.25 0.54
CA VAL A 180 -22.62 14.03 0.65
C VAL A 180 -21.92 15.22 1.32
N GLY A 181 -22.47 16.44 1.20
CA GLY A 181 -21.96 17.62 1.91
C GLY A 181 -21.99 17.49 3.44
N THR A 182 -22.86 16.63 3.99
CA THR A 182 -22.97 16.39 5.45
C THR A 182 -22.00 15.33 5.97
N TYR A 183 -21.19 14.74 5.10
CA TYR A 183 -20.27 13.66 5.46
C TYR A 183 -19.02 14.21 6.13
N SER A 184 -18.50 13.46 7.11
CA SER A 184 -17.14 13.68 7.60
C SER A 184 -16.13 13.46 6.47
N ARG A 185 -14.90 13.94 6.65
CA ARG A 185 -13.83 13.75 5.66
C ARG A 185 -13.60 12.27 5.33
N GLY A 186 -13.55 11.40 6.34
CA GLY A 186 -13.41 9.96 6.15
C GLY A 186 -14.58 9.34 5.37
N MET A 187 -15.81 9.78 5.63
CA MET A 187 -16.98 9.34 4.87
C MET A 187 -16.92 9.83 3.41
N LYS A 188 -16.47 11.06 3.15
CA LYS A 188 -16.23 11.56 1.78
C LYS A 188 -15.16 10.72 1.07
N GLN A 189 -14.10 10.34 1.76
CA GLN A 189 -13.06 9.48 1.19
C GLN A 189 -13.59 8.08 0.83
N LYS A 190 -14.36 7.47 1.72
CA LYS A 190 -15.05 6.20 1.45
C LYS A 190 -16.01 6.33 0.27
N ALA A 191 -16.77 7.42 0.16
CA ALA A 191 -17.65 7.67 -0.97
C ALA A 191 -16.88 7.79 -2.31
N ALA A 192 -15.69 8.39 -2.29
CA ALA A 192 -14.81 8.47 -3.45
C ALA A 192 -14.31 7.10 -3.90
N ILE A 193 -13.95 6.24 -2.94
CA ILE A 193 -13.59 4.85 -3.18
C ILE A 193 -14.79 4.07 -3.73
N ALA A 194 -15.99 4.27 -3.19
CA ALA A 194 -17.22 3.67 -3.71
C ALA A 194 -17.41 3.99 -5.19
N ARG A 195 -17.27 5.27 -5.57
CA ARG A 195 -17.31 5.70 -6.98
C ARG A 195 -16.24 5.02 -7.82
N ALA A 196 -15.00 4.97 -7.33
CA ALA A 196 -13.88 4.37 -8.05
C ALA A 196 -14.06 2.86 -8.27
N LEU A 197 -14.71 2.15 -7.35
CA LEU A 197 -14.96 0.72 -7.42
C LEU A 197 -16.26 0.34 -8.14
N LEU A 198 -17.10 1.32 -8.46
CA LEU A 198 -18.41 1.13 -9.08
C LEU A 198 -18.35 0.31 -10.38
N PRO A 199 -17.44 0.58 -11.35
CA PRO A 199 -17.30 -0.23 -12.56
C PRO A 199 -16.55 -1.56 -12.36
N ASP A 200 -16.18 -1.91 -11.12
CA ASP A 200 -15.36 -3.08 -10.80
C ASP A 200 -14.00 -3.12 -11.54
N PRO A 201 -13.18 -2.05 -11.43
CA PRO A 201 -11.96 -1.94 -12.25
C PRO A 201 -10.85 -2.91 -11.78
N PRO A 202 -10.05 -3.48 -12.69
CA PRO A 202 -8.89 -4.29 -12.32
C PRO A 202 -7.77 -3.49 -11.65
N VAL A 203 -7.73 -2.17 -11.86
CA VAL A 203 -6.73 -1.25 -11.29
C VAL A 203 -7.40 -0.24 -10.37
N LEU A 204 -6.81 -0.04 -9.19
CA LEU A 204 -7.16 1.04 -8.28
C LEU A 204 -5.94 1.94 -8.05
N LEU A 205 -6.11 3.22 -8.30
CA LEU A 205 -5.11 4.26 -8.14
C LEU A 205 -5.53 5.16 -6.98
N LEU A 206 -4.69 5.23 -5.96
CA LEU A 206 -4.93 5.98 -4.74
C LEU A 206 -3.84 7.02 -4.60
N ASP A 207 -4.17 8.30 -4.77
CA ASP A 207 -3.24 9.42 -4.62
C ASP A 207 -3.51 10.13 -3.30
N GLU A 208 -2.64 9.89 -2.32
CA GLU A 208 -2.68 10.41 -0.95
C GLU A 208 -4.02 10.10 -0.23
N PRO A 209 -4.49 8.82 -0.23
CA PRO A 209 -5.85 8.50 0.16
C PRO A 209 -6.15 8.71 1.65
N THR A 210 -5.13 8.75 2.50
CA THR A 210 -5.22 8.94 3.95
C THR A 210 -4.84 10.35 4.39
N ALA A 211 -4.52 11.24 3.45
CA ALA A 211 -4.08 12.59 3.76
C ALA A 211 -5.11 13.33 4.62
N ALA A 212 -4.63 13.82 5.77
CA ALA A 212 -5.37 14.57 6.77
C ALA A 212 -6.71 13.94 7.21
N LEU A 213 -6.71 12.60 7.29
CA LEU A 213 -7.61 11.81 8.12
C LEU A 213 -7.01 11.67 9.54
N ASP A 214 -7.88 11.48 10.53
CA ASP A 214 -7.44 11.11 11.87
C ASP A 214 -6.86 9.66 11.92
N PRO A 215 -6.10 9.29 12.97
CA PRO A 215 -5.45 7.98 13.05
C PRO A 215 -6.39 6.78 12.96
N GLU A 216 -7.60 6.89 13.53
CA GLU A 216 -8.59 5.80 13.54
C GLU A 216 -9.15 5.56 12.14
N MET A 217 -9.47 6.64 11.42
CA MET A 217 -9.94 6.58 10.05
C MET A 217 -8.84 6.11 9.09
N THR A 218 -7.59 6.52 9.30
CA THR A 218 -6.44 6.04 8.54
C THR A 218 -6.27 4.53 8.70
N LYS A 219 -6.39 4.00 9.93
CA LYS A 219 -6.38 2.54 10.17
C LYS A 219 -7.51 1.84 9.43
N THR A 220 -8.74 2.35 9.54
CA THR A 220 -9.93 1.79 8.88
C THR A 220 -9.76 1.76 7.36
N LEU A 221 -9.25 2.84 6.78
CA LEU A 221 -9.06 2.94 5.34
C LEU A 221 -7.94 2.00 4.85
N ARG A 222 -6.87 1.86 5.64
CA ARG A 222 -5.79 0.92 5.36
C ARG A 222 -6.30 -0.53 5.28
N GLU A 223 -7.09 -0.97 6.27
CA GLU A 223 -7.67 -2.32 6.30
C GLU A 223 -8.57 -2.56 5.08
N LEU A 224 -9.34 -1.55 4.68
CA LEU A 224 -10.15 -1.58 3.46
C LEU A 224 -9.29 -1.75 2.20
N ILE A 225 -8.19 -0.99 2.06
CA ILE A 225 -7.26 -1.12 0.91
C ILE A 225 -6.67 -2.52 0.84
N VAL A 226 -6.27 -3.09 1.98
CA VAL A 226 -5.79 -4.49 2.06
C VAL A 226 -6.88 -5.48 1.63
N GLY A 227 -8.13 -5.26 2.06
CA GLY A 227 -9.27 -6.06 1.62
C GLY A 227 -9.52 -5.99 0.10
N LEU A 228 -9.31 -4.84 -0.52
CA LEU A 228 -9.44 -4.68 -1.98
C LEU A 228 -8.36 -5.43 -2.76
N ARG A 229 -7.13 -5.52 -2.22
CA ARG A 229 -6.07 -6.35 -2.79
C ARG A 229 -6.47 -7.82 -2.82
N ALA A 230 -7.10 -8.32 -1.75
CA ALA A 230 -7.57 -9.71 -1.66
C ALA A 230 -8.59 -10.08 -2.76
N GLN A 231 -9.23 -9.09 -3.38
CA GLN A 231 -10.09 -9.26 -4.56
C GLN A 231 -9.33 -9.27 -5.89
N HIS A 232 -8.01 -9.56 -5.87
CA HIS A 232 -7.13 -9.63 -7.04
C HIS A 232 -7.05 -8.34 -7.88
N ARG A 233 -7.16 -7.17 -7.25
CA ARG A 233 -6.91 -5.87 -7.90
C ARG A 233 -5.44 -5.51 -7.86
N ALA A 234 -4.94 -4.82 -8.87
CA ALA A 234 -3.65 -4.15 -8.83
C ALA A 234 -3.85 -2.76 -8.22
N ILE A 235 -3.14 -2.45 -7.13
CA ILE A 235 -3.30 -1.19 -6.41
C ILE A 235 -1.99 -0.40 -6.47
N LEU A 236 -2.07 0.83 -6.96
CA LEU A 236 -0.98 1.80 -6.87
C LEU A 236 -1.33 2.84 -5.81
N LEU A 237 -0.58 2.85 -4.72
CA LEU A 237 -0.72 3.80 -3.62
C LEU A 237 0.36 4.87 -3.75
N CYS A 238 0.01 6.09 -4.11
CA CYS A 238 0.91 7.23 -4.03
C CYS A 238 0.76 7.84 -2.64
N THR A 239 1.83 7.82 -1.87
CA THR A 239 1.85 8.35 -0.51
C THR A 239 3.23 8.91 -0.20
N HIS A 240 3.29 9.93 0.63
CA HIS A 240 4.51 10.37 1.29
C HIS A 240 4.61 9.82 2.72
N ASP A 241 3.57 9.14 3.21
CA ASP A 241 3.57 8.43 4.49
C ASP A 241 4.26 7.06 4.33
N LEU A 242 5.51 7.00 4.80
CA LEU A 242 6.34 5.81 4.73
C LEU A 242 5.87 4.73 5.71
N ASP A 243 5.22 5.09 6.81
CA ASP A 243 4.64 4.14 7.76
C ASP A 243 3.41 3.46 7.17
N GLU A 244 2.59 4.19 6.43
CA GLU A 244 1.47 3.64 5.67
C GLU A 244 1.98 2.63 4.64
N ALA A 245 2.92 3.05 3.79
CA ALA A 245 3.50 2.19 2.77
C ALA A 245 4.14 0.94 3.39
N GLN A 246 4.87 1.07 4.50
CA GLN A 246 5.49 -0.05 5.20
C GLN A 246 4.47 -1.11 5.64
N ARG A 247 3.27 -0.69 6.05
CA ARG A 247 2.26 -1.59 6.61
C ARG A 247 1.50 -2.38 5.55
N ILE A 248 1.32 -1.85 4.34
CA ILE A 248 0.43 -2.46 3.34
C ILE A 248 1.03 -2.71 1.96
N ALA A 249 2.15 -2.06 1.61
CA ALA A 249 2.73 -2.23 0.30
C ALA A 249 3.56 -3.51 0.22
N ASP A 250 3.33 -4.32 -0.81
CA ASP A 250 4.14 -5.50 -1.11
C ASP A 250 5.51 -5.07 -1.69
N ARG A 251 5.49 -4.00 -2.50
CA ARG A 251 6.67 -3.37 -3.10
C ARG A 251 6.57 -1.86 -3.06
N VAL A 252 7.73 -1.23 -3.21
CA VAL A 252 7.85 0.21 -3.34
C VAL A 252 8.55 0.57 -4.65
N VAL A 253 8.12 1.70 -5.21
CA VAL A 253 8.77 2.40 -6.32
C VAL A 253 9.15 3.77 -5.79
N ILE A 254 10.45 4.06 -5.71
CA ILE A 254 10.96 5.36 -5.28
C ILE A 254 11.16 6.24 -6.50
N LEU A 255 10.44 7.35 -6.53
CA LEU A 255 10.49 8.36 -7.56
C LEU A 255 11.20 9.61 -7.00
N ASP A 256 12.24 10.07 -7.69
CA ASP A 256 12.90 11.34 -7.39
C ASP A 256 13.11 12.14 -8.67
N ARG A 257 12.78 13.44 -8.62
CA ARG A 257 12.89 14.37 -9.76
C ARG A 257 12.40 13.79 -11.11
N GLY A 258 11.27 13.07 -11.08
CA GLY A 258 10.64 12.47 -12.25
C GLY A 258 11.22 11.14 -12.72
N ARG A 259 12.24 10.58 -12.05
CA ARG A 259 12.89 9.31 -12.41
C ARG A 259 12.64 8.24 -11.36
N VAL A 260 12.51 6.99 -11.81
CA VAL A 260 12.45 5.84 -10.90
C VAL A 260 13.86 5.51 -10.45
N VAL A 261 14.15 5.74 -9.17
CA VAL A 261 15.46 5.51 -8.55
C VAL A 261 15.60 4.06 -8.08
N LYS A 262 14.52 3.50 -7.54
CA LYS A 262 14.53 2.14 -6.98
C LYS A 262 13.17 1.48 -7.09
N VAL A 263 13.19 0.19 -7.38
CA VAL A 263 12.04 -0.71 -7.25
C VAL A 263 12.49 -1.91 -6.43
N ALA A 264 11.79 -2.23 -5.34
CA ALA A 264 12.15 -3.33 -4.45
C ALA A 264 10.92 -3.85 -3.70
N ARG A 265 10.97 -5.09 -3.17
CA ARG A 265 9.99 -5.49 -2.15
C ARG A 265 10.18 -4.63 -0.91
N THR A 266 9.08 -4.31 -0.24
CA THR A 266 9.13 -3.50 0.98
C THR A 266 10.00 -4.17 2.05
N THR A 267 9.94 -5.50 2.15
CA THR A 267 10.77 -6.30 3.06
C THR A 267 12.25 -6.27 2.68
N GLU A 268 12.58 -6.38 1.40
CA GLU A 268 13.96 -6.34 0.89
C GLU A 268 14.59 -4.97 1.13
N LEU A 269 13.83 -3.89 0.88
CA LEU A 269 14.35 -2.54 1.10
C LEU A 269 14.67 -2.29 2.59
N ARG A 270 13.85 -2.84 3.49
CA ARG A 270 14.04 -2.73 4.95
C ARG A 270 15.14 -3.64 5.52
N ALA A 271 15.49 -4.73 4.84
CA ALA A 271 16.53 -5.64 5.29
C ALA A 271 17.94 -5.01 5.23
N GLY A 272 18.13 -3.95 4.43
CA GLY A 272 19.43 -3.32 4.23
C GLY A 272 20.40 -4.21 3.46
N ALA A 273 21.70 -3.85 3.47
CA ALA A 273 22.75 -4.63 2.81
C ALA A 273 23.21 -5.83 3.65
N ARG A 274 23.21 -5.68 4.98
CA ARG A 274 23.51 -6.74 5.95
C ARG A 274 22.45 -6.77 7.06
N PRO A 275 21.97 -7.96 7.47
CA PRO A 275 21.08 -8.11 8.61
C PRO A 275 21.73 -7.55 9.88
N THR A 276 20.99 -6.70 10.58
CA THR A 276 21.37 -6.17 11.88
C THR A 276 20.61 -6.88 12.98
N TYR A 277 21.27 -7.19 14.09
CA TYR A 277 20.66 -7.77 15.28
C TYR A 277 20.95 -6.87 16.48
N VAL A 278 19.98 -6.86 17.41
CA VAL A 278 20.09 -6.15 18.68
C VAL A 278 19.95 -7.15 19.81
N VAL A 279 20.93 -7.16 20.70
CA VAL A 279 20.88 -7.86 21.97
C VAL A 279 20.79 -6.84 23.11
N GLU A 280 19.84 -7.03 24.01
CA GLU A 280 19.67 -6.20 25.19
C GLU A 280 20.16 -6.98 26.41
N VAL A 281 21.01 -6.36 27.23
CA VAL A 281 21.50 -6.94 28.48
C VAL A 281 21.27 -5.97 29.63
N ALA A 282 21.01 -6.50 30.82
CA ALA A 282 20.85 -5.68 32.01
C ALA A 282 22.21 -5.19 32.53
N GLY A 283 22.33 -3.89 32.78
CA GLY A 283 23.56 -3.26 33.28
C GLY A 283 24.27 -2.38 32.25
N ALA A 284 25.57 -2.19 32.47
CA ALA A 284 26.42 -1.37 31.62
C ALA A 284 26.80 -2.07 30.31
N ALA A 285 27.11 -1.29 29.27
CA ALA A 285 27.46 -1.81 27.96
C ALA A 285 28.88 -2.37 27.89
N GLU A 286 29.82 -1.86 28.68
CA GLU A 286 31.24 -2.17 28.61
C GLU A 286 31.55 -3.67 28.74
N PRO A 287 31.01 -4.41 29.73
CA PRO A 287 31.23 -5.85 29.84
C PRO A 287 30.69 -6.62 28.62
N ALA A 288 29.55 -6.18 28.09
CA ALA A 288 28.91 -6.82 26.95
C ALA A 288 29.69 -6.59 25.65
N ILE A 289 30.16 -5.36 25.42
CA ILE A 289 31.04 -5.05 24.27
C ILE A 289 32.32 -5.89 24.35
N ALA A 290 32.93 -6.01 25.54
CA ALA A 290 34.13 -6.81 25.72
C ALA A 290 33.90 -8.30 25.40
N ALA A 291 32.77 -8.86 25.84
CA ALA A 291 32.38 -10.23 25.53
C ALA A 291 32.20 -10.44 24.01
N LEU A 292 31.45 -9.57 23.33
CA LEU A 292 31.26 -9.67 21.87
C LEU A 292 32.57 -9.51 21.10
N ARG A 293 33.44 -8.57 21.52
CA ARG A 293 34.75 -8.39 20.89
C ARG A 293 35.63 -9.64 21.01
N ALA A 294 35.55 -10.36 22.13
CA ALA A 294 36.32 -11.59 22.35
C ALA A 294 35.97 -12.72 21.34
N ILE A 295 34.77 -12.70 20.77
CA ILE A 295 34.35 -13.65 19.71
C ILE A 295 34.47 -13.08 18.30
N GLY A 296 35.06 -11.89 18.15
CA GLY A 296 35.25 -11.19 16.88
C GLY A 296 34.00 -10.48 16.35
N VAL A 297 33.01 -10.19 17.23
CA VAL A 297 31.80 -9.46 16.86
C VAL A 297 31.96 -8.01 17.29
N GLU A 298 31.99 -7.11 16.31
CA GLU A 298 31.92 -5.67 16.56
C GLU A 298 30.47 -5.25 16.77
N ALA A 299 30.21 -4.54 17.87
CA ALA A 299 28.89 -4.02 18.18
C ALA A 299 28.98 -2.55 18.59
N ALA A 300 28.07 -1.75 18.07
CA ALA A 300 27.77 -0.42 18.61
C ALA A 300 26.85 -0.59 19.81
N ALA A 301 27.06 0.15 20.89
CA ALA A 301 26.22 0.04 22.07
C ALA A 301 25.67 1.39 22.53
N THR A 302 24.46 1.35 23.07
CA THR A 302 23.84 2.45 23.80
C THR A 302 23.32 1.93 25.13
N THR A 303 23.29 2.78 26.16
CA THR A 303 22.77 2.41 27.47
C THR A 303 21.62 3.35 27.81
N GLU A 304 20.44 2.80 28.08
CA GLU A 304 19.26 3.58 28.46
C GLU A 304 18.46 2.81 29.52
N ASN A 305 18.01 3.50 30.57
CA ASN A 305 17.21 2.92 31.66
C ASN A 305 17.83 1.66 32.32
N GLY A 306 19.16 1.59 32.39
CA GLY A 306 19.87 0.45 32.98
C GLY A 306 19.94 -0.80 32.09
N LEU A 307 19.56 -0.68 30.82
CA LEU A 307 19.72 -1.70 29.78
C LEU A 307 20.76 -1.24 28.77
N ALA A 308 21.73 -2.11 28.48
CA ALA A 308 22.66 -1.93 27.39
C ALA A 308 22.10 -2.61 26.13
N ARG A 309 21.88 -1.82 25.08
CA ARG A 309 21.56 -2.26 23.73
C ARG A 309 22.83 -2.41 22.94
N LEU A 310 23.13 -3.61 22.43
CA LEU A 310 24.25 -3.86 21.53
C LEU A 310 23.74 -4.23 20.14
N ARG A 311 24.16 -3.47 19.14
CA ARG A 311 23.79 -3.62 17.74
C ARG A 311 24.98 -4.14 16.95
N TYR A 312 24.80 -5.26 16.24
CA TYR A 312 25.83 -5.89 15.42
C TYR A 312 25.24 -6.40 14.09
N GLU A 313 26.09 -6.54 13.07
CA GLU A 313 25.69 -7.05 11.76
C GLU A 313 26.27 -8.45 11.51
N THR A 314 25.50 -9.33 10.85
CA THR A 314 25.98 -10.65 10.44
C THR A 314 25.27 -11.15 9.18
N ASP A 315 26.01 -11.84 8.32
CA ASP A 315 25.48 -12.55 7.15
C ASP A 315 24.99 -13.98 7.49
N ASP A 316 25.34 -14.51 8.67
CA ASP A 316 25.00 -15.85 9.14
C ASP A 316 24.53 -15.82 10.59
N ALA A 317 23.28 -15.39 10.76
CA ALA A 317 22.64 -15.30 12.07
C ALA A 317 22.48 -16.66 12.76
N ALA A 318 22.36 -17.75 12.00
CA ALA A 318 22.22 -19.10 12.57
C ALA A 318 23.51 -19.53 13.28
N ARG A 319 24.66 -19.10 12.77
CA ARG A 319 25.97 -19.32 13.40
C ARG A 319 26.28 -18.29 14.47
N ASP A 320 26.07 -17.00 14.20
CA ASP A 320 26.61 -15.93 15.03
C ASP A 320 25.70 -15.59 16.23
N ASN A 321 24.38 -15.67 16.11
CA ASN A 321 23.47 -15.36 17.22
C ASN A 321 23.67 -16.31 18.44
N PRO A 322 23.81 -17.64 18.26
CA PRO A 322 24.12 -18.53 19.38
C PRO A 322 25.48 -18.23 20.03
N ARG A 323 26.49 -17.83 19.23
CA ARG A 323 27.83 -17.46 19.74
C ARG A 323 27.77 -16.18 20.58
N VAL A 324 27.02 -15.18 20.10
CA VAL A 324 26.74 -13.94 20.82
C VAL A 324 26.05 -14.22 22.15
N LEU A 325 24.96 -14.99 22.15
CA LEU A 325 24.25 -15.34 23.37
C LEU A 325 25.15 -16.08 24.37
N ARG A 326 25.89 -17.09 23.90
CA ARG A 326 26.80 -17.86 24.76
C ARG A 326 27.88 -16.98 25.38
N SER A 327 28.52 -16.13 24.58
CA SER A 327 29.56 -15.22 25.07
C SER A 327 29.06 -14.28 26.17
N LEU A 328 27.83 -13.74 26.03
CA LEU A 328 27.23 -12.88 27.05
C LEU A 328 26.86 -13.65 28.32
N LEU A 329 26.32 -14.87 28.18
CA LEU A 329 25.96 -15.72 29.32
C LEU A 329 27.19 -16.23 30.08
N ASP A 330 28.26 -16.60 29.38
CA ASP A 330 29.54 -17.02 29.97
C ASP A 330 30.19 -15.87 30.74
N ALA A 331 29.96 -14.62 30.30
CA ALA A 331 30.35 -13.40 31.02
C ALA A 331 29.40 -13.03 32.18
N GLN A 332 28.45 -13.92 32.54
CA GLN A 332 27.45 -13.74 33.60
C GLN A 332 26.53 -12.52 33.38
N LEU A 333 26.35 -12.09 32.13
CA LEU A 333 25.45 -11.01 31.78
C LEU A 333 24.02 -11.52 31.63
N ARG A 334 23.07 -10.73 32.11
CA ARG A 334 21.64 -11.06 32.01
C ARG A 334 21.11 -10.56 30.67
N VAL A 335 21.01 -11.46 29.70
CA VAL A 335 20.38 -11.17 28.41
C VAL A 335 18.87 -11.04 28.61
N VAL A 336 18.31 -9.91 28.15
CA VAL A 336 16.88 -9.60 28.21
C VAL A 336 16.21 -9.98 26.90
N THR A 337 16.78 -9.56 25.77
CA THR A 337 16.27 -9.88 24.44
C THR A 337 17.41 -10.07 23.44
N LEU A 338 17.16 -10.90 22.41
CA LEU A 338 17.91 -10.89 21.17
C LEU A 338 16.90 -10.90 20.02
N SER A 339 17.00 -9.94 19.11
CA SER A 339 16.08 -9.83 17.99
C SER A 339 16.78 -9.32 16.73
N ALA A 340 16.22 -9.68 15.58
CA ALA A 340 16.59 -9.05 14.33
C ALA A 340 16.05 -7.62 14.33
N GLU A 341 16.91 -6.66 14.01
CA GLU A 341 16.49 -5.28 13.89
C GLU A 341 16.04 -5.01 12.45
N THR A 342 14.74 -4.84 12.29
CA THR A 342 14.19 -4.41 11.00
C THR A 342 14.22 -2.90 10.92
N ARG A 343 14.94 -2.36 9.93
CA ARG A 343 14.94 -0.91 9.65
C ARG A 343 13.53 -0.44 9.28
N SER A 344 13.24 0.81 9.58
CA SER A 344 12.01 1.43 9.07
C SER A 344 12.12 1.64 7.56
N LEU A 345 10.99 1.68 6.86
CA LEU A 345 10.95 2.05 5.45
C LEU A 345 11.46 3.49 5.26
N GLU A 346 11.27 4.33 6.26
CA GLU A 346 11.77 5.70 6.30
C GLU A 346 13.30 5.76 6.22
N GLU A 347 14.00 5.04 7.09
CA GLU A 347 15.46 4.98 7.08
C GLU A 347 15.99 4.49 5.72
N ALA A 348 15.42 3.40 5.22
CA ALA A 348 15.84 2.79 3.95
C ALA A 348 15.56 3.70 2.74
N TYR A 349 14.45 4.45 2.77
CA TYR A 349 14.11 5.45 1.77
C TYR A 349 15.15 6.58 1.75
N PHE A 350 15.46 7.19 2.90
CA PHE A 350 16.43 8.28 2.96
C PHE A 350 17.84 7.84 2.60
N GLU A 351 18.25 6.62 2.98
CA GLU A 351 19.52 6.05 2.56
C GLU A 351 19.60 5.92 1.03
N THR A 352 18.51 5.47 0.39
CA THR A 352 18.42 5.33 -1.06
C THR A 352 18.53 6.68 -1.77
N ILE A 353 17.78 7.69 -1.30
CA ILE A 353 17.81 9.05 -1.86
C ILE A 353 19.20 9.69 -1.70
N ARG A 354 19.85 9.52 -0.54
CA ARG A 354 21.21 10.04 -0.32
C ARG A 354 22.23 9.42 -1.27
N LYS A 355 22.18 8.10 -1.48
CA LYS A 355 23.09 7.40 -2.40
C LYS A 355 22.94 7.88 -3.83
N GLU A 356 21.71 8.16 -4.26
CA GLU A 356 21.45 8.66 -5.61
C GLU A 356 21.93 10.11 -5.79
N ALA A 357 21.80 10.96 -4.77
CA ALA A 357 22.28 12.35 -4.83
C ALA A 357 23.82 12.49 -4.94
N HIS A 358 24.58 11.43 -4.68
CA HIS A 358 26.04 11.40 -4.78
C HIS A 358 26.56 10.70 -6.05
N ARG A 359 25.67 10.30 -6.94
CA ARG A 359 25.98 9.81 -8.29
C ARG A 359 25.77 10.93 -9.30
#